data_AF-A0A4Q3C243-F1
#
_entry.id   AF-A0A4Q3C243-F1
#
_cell.length_a   1.000
_cell.length_b   1.000
_cell.length_c   1.000
_cell.angle_alpha   90.00
_cell.angle_beta   90.00
_cell.angle_gamma   90.00
#
_symmetry.space_group_name_H-M   'P 1'
#
loop_
_entity.id
_entity.type
_entity.pdbx_description
1 polymer ?
#
loop_
_entity_poly.entity_id
_entity_poly.type
_entity_poly.pdbx_seq_one_letter_code
_entity_poly.pdbx_strand_id
1 'polypeptide(L)'
;MTRAAASELQKRALSGVVMIAVALAALWLGGIAFWALVSLLAVLMTVEWAVMAQASRWQIILAVALTAAMMAYPLTFLDQSWLIRHLSTVAIDAVELTGLFAILLAVVTFRARLGVGLLYVVLPALSLIFLREQVEGLGLTLFTLVVIWATDIGAYF
;
A
#
# COMPACT_ATOMS: atom_id res chain seq x y z
N MET A 1 -39.43 -2.70 2.56
CA MET A 1 -38.22 -3.31 1.93
C MET A 1 -37.43 -2.30 1.08
N THR A 2 -38.07 -1.41 0.31
CA THR A 2 -37.40 -0.39 -0.53
C THR A 2 -36.58 0.66 0.23
N ARG A 3 -37.03 1.15 1.40
CA ARG A 3 -36.26 2.11 2.23
C ARG A 3 -34.95 1.53 2.78
N ALA A 4 -34.92 0.23 3.10
CA ALA A 4 -33.70 -0.43 3.60
C ALA A 4 -32.65 -0.53 2.49
N ALA A 5 -33.06 -0.89 1.27
CA ALA A 5 -32.16 -0.94 0.11
C ALA A 5 -31.59 0.45 -0.27
N ALA A 6 -32.40 1.50 -0.21
CA ALA A 6 -31.96 2.87 -0.44
C ALA A 6 -30.93 3.35 0.62
N SER A 7 -31.16 3.00 1.89
CA SER A 7 -30.22 3.29 2.99
C SER A 7 -28.87 2.60 2.80
N GLU A 8 -28.85 1.33 2.35
CA GLU A 8 -27.59 0.62 2.10
C GLU A 8 -26.80 1.21 0.91
N LEU A 9 -27.50 1.59 -0.16
CA LEU A 9 -26.87 2.28 -1.28
C LEU A 9 -26.29 3.64 -0.85
N GLN A 10 -27.04 4.42 -0.07
CA GLN A 10 -26.59 5.70 0.46
C GLN A 10 -25.35 5.56 1.35
N LYS A 11 -25.32 4.56 2.25
CA LYS A 11 -24.13 4.30 3.09
C LYS A 11 -22.90 3.96 2.26
N ARG A 12 -23.04 3.09 1.26
CA ARG A 12 -21.92 2.69 0.37
C ARG A 12 -21.40 3.87 -0.45
N ALA A 13 -22.30 4.69 -0.98
CA ALA A 13 -21.94 5.90 -1.71
C ALA A 13 -21.22 6.89 -0.80
N LEU A 14 -21.75 7.13 0.40
CA LEU A 14 -21.14 8.05 1.36
C LEU A 14 -19.76 7.57 1.82
N SER A 15 -19.61 6.28 2.15
CA SER A 15 -18.30 5.72 2.51
C SER A 15 -17.30 5.84 1.36
N GLY A 16 -17.73 5.60 0.12
CA GLY A 16 -16.90 5.78 -1.07
C GLY A 16 -16.39 7.21 -1.22
N VAL A 17 -17.29 8.20 -1.09
CA VAL A 17 -16.93 9.63 -1.16
C VAL A 17 -15.95 10.01 -0.06
N VAL A 18 -16.18 9.56 1.18
CA VAL A 18 -15.27 9.84 2.31
C VAL A 18 -13.89 9.23 2.06
N MET A 19 -13.81 7.98 1.59
CA MET A 19 -12.53 7.33 1.28
C MET A 19 -11.74 8.07 0.19
N ILE A 20 -12.42 8.50 -0.88
CA ILE A 20 -11.79 9.31 -1.94
C ILE A 20 -11.28 10.63 -1.37
N ALA A 21 -12.09 11.32 -0.56
CA ALA A 21 -11.68 12.59 0.05
C ALA A 21 -10.46 12.43 0.95
N VAL A 22 -10.40 11.36 1.77
CA VAL A 22 -9.25 11.05 2.62
C VAL A 22 -8.00 10.74 1.78
N ALA A 23 -8.15 9.92 0.73
CA ALA A 23 -7.03 9.59 -0.16
C ALA A 23 -6.47 10.82 -0.87
N LEU A 24 -7.34 11.67 -1.42
CA LEU A 24 -6.93 12.92 -2.08
C LEU A 24 -6.32 13.93 -1.11
N ALA A 25 -6.86 14.05 0.11
CA ALA A 25 -6.30 14.92 1.14
C ALA A 25 -4.90 14.46 1.57
N ALA A 26 -4.71 13.16 1.82
CA ALA A 26 -3.40 12.61 2.15
C ALA A 26 -2.40 12.80 1.00
N LEU A 27 -2.83 12.57 -0.24
CA LEU A 27 -2.02 12.78 -1.43
C LEU A 27 -1.59 14.24 -1.61
N TRP A 28 -2.53 15.17 -1.40
CA TRP A 28 -2.29 16.61 -1.46
C TRP A 28 -1.26 17.05 -0.41
N LEU A 29 -1.43 16.61 0.84
CA LEU A 29 -0.50 16.89 1.93
C LEU A 29 0.90 16.26 1.69
N GLY A 30 0.96 15.06 1.10
CA GLY A 30 2.22 14.36 0.85
C GLY A 30 2.96 13.96 2.13
N GLY A 31 4.27 13.69 1.99
CA GLY A 31 5.18 13.42 3.10
C GLY A 31 4.62 12.42 4.11
N ILE A 32 4.69 12.77 5.40
CA ILE A 32 4.26 11.88 6.48
C ILE A 32 2.77 11.52 6.43
N ALA A 33 1.91 12.43 5.94
CA ALA A 33 0.46 12.19 5.88
C ALA A 33 0.12 11.11 4.84
N PHE A 34 0.72 11.22 3.65
CA PHE A 34 0.56 10.23 2.59
C PHE A 34 1.20 8.89 2.98
N TRP A 35 2.43 8.95 3.49
CA TRP A 35 3.14 7.77 3.98
C TRP A 35 2.33 7.01 5.04
N ALA A 36 1.76 7.72 6.03
CA ALA A 36 1.01 7.10 7.11
C ALA A 36 -0.24 6.37 6.59
N LEU A 37 -0.97 6.99 5.65
CA LEU A 37 -2.15 6.37 5.04
C LEU A 37 -1.76 5.12 4.25
N VAL A 38 -0.77 5.21 3.35
CA VAL A 38 -0.34 4.07 2.52
C VAL A 38 0.20 2.93 3.39
N SER A 39 0.99 3.25 4.43
CA SER A 39 1.55 2.27 5.36
C SER A 39 0.46 1.57 6.17
N LEU A 40 -0.55 2.31 6.64
CA LEU A 40 -1.70 1.75 7.33
C LEU A 40 -2.46 0.78 6.42
N LEU A 41 -2.75 1.19 5.19
CA LEU A 41 -3.44 0.34 4.21
C LEU A 41 -2.63 -0.92 3.88
N ALA A 42 -1.32 -0.81 3.71
CA ALA A 42 -0.45 -1.96 3.49
C ALA A 42 -0.51 -2.96 4.66
N VAL A 43 -0.45 -2.47 5.91
CA VAL A 43 -0.57 -3.34 7.09
C VAL A 43 -1.93 -4.05 7.15
N LEU A 44 -3.02 -3.31 6.91
CA LEU A 44 -4.37 -3.88 6.89
C LEU A 44 -4.51 -4.94 5.78
N MET A 45 -4.01 -4.65 4.57
CA MET A 45 -3.99 -5.60 3.46
C MET A 45 -3.19 -6.86 3.78
N THR A 46 -2.06 -6.75 4.47
CA THR A 46 -1.29 -7.93 4.91
C THR A 46 -2.09 -8.80 5.89
N VAL A 47 -2.85 -8.19 6.81
CA VAL A 47 -3.74 -8.94 7.72
C VAL A 47 -4.79 -9.70 6.92
N GLU A 48 -5.50 -9.02 6.02
CA GLU A 48 -6.54 -9.64 5.19
C GLU A 48 -5.98 -10.78 4.34
N TRP A 49 -4.84 -10.55 3.68
CA TRP A 49 -4.15 -11.56 2.90
C TRP A 49 -3.78 -12.78 3.74
N ALA A 50 -3.17 -12.59 4.91
CA ALA A 50 -2.74 -13.67 5.77
C ALA A 50 -3.94 -14.49 6.31
N VAL A 51 -5.06 -13.83 6.61
CA VAL A 51 -6.33 -14.49 6.98
C VAL A 51 -6.87 -15.32 5.82
N MET A 52 -6.91 -14.79 4.60
CA MET A 52 -7.29 -15.56 3.40
C MET A 52 -6.33 -16.72 3.09
N ALA A 53 -5.06 -16.57 3.48
CA ALA A 53 -4.05 -17.64 3.44
C ALA A 53 -4.15 -18.63 4.61
N GLN A 54 -5.17 -18.49 5.46
CA GLN A 54 -5.43 -19.35 6.63
C GLN A 54 -4.23 -19.42 7.58
N ALA A 55 -3.47 -18.32 7.70
CA ALA A 55 -2.29 -18.19 8.54
C ALA A 55 -2.61 -18.36 10.03
N SER A 56 -1.70 -19.00 10.77
CA SER A 56 -1.80 -19.02 12.23
C SER A 56 -1.47 -17.63 12.81
N ARG A 57 -1.86 -17.38 14.06
CA ARG A 57 -1.70 -16.06 14.71
C ARG A 57 -0.25 -15.54 14.67
N TRP A 58 0.73 -16.40 14.94
CA TRP A 58 2.14 -15.97 14.95
C TRP A 58 2.63 -15.62 13.53
N GLN A 59 2.13 -16.31 12.50
CA GLN A 59 2.48 -16.04 11.10
C GLN A 59 1.89 -14.70 10.65
N ILE A 60 0.66 -14.39 11.06
CA ILE A 60 0.03 -13.08 10.83
C ILE A 60 0.85 -11.99 11.50
N ILE A 61 1.20 -12.16 12.78
CA ILE A 61 2.01 -11.19 13.52
C ILE A 61 3.36 -10.97 12.83
N LEU A 62 4.03 -12.05 12.41
CA LEU A 62 5.31 -11.95 11.71
C LEU A 62 5.17 -11.20 10.36
N ALA A 63 4.17 -11.54 9.55
CA ALA A 63 3.94 -10.88 8.27
C ALA A 63 3.60 -9.38 8.45
N VAL A 64 2.80 -9.04 9.46
CA VAL A 64 2.47 -7.65 9.82
C VAL A 64 3.72 -6.91 10.30
N ALA A 65 4.52 -7.51 11.17
CA ALA A 65 5.75 -6.90 11.68
C ALA A 65 6.75 -6.63 10.55
N LEU A 66 6.92 -7.59 9.62
CA LEU A 66 7.77 -7.40 8.45
C LEU A 66 7.22 -6.32 7.51
N THR A 67 5.91 -6.29 7.27
CA THR A 67 5.28 -5.23 6.47
C THR A 67 5.51 -3.86 7.12
N ALA A 68 5.28 -3.72 8.42
CA ALA A 68 5.48 -2.47 9.15
C ALA A 68 6.97 -2.04 9.13
N ALA A 69 7.90 -2.98 9.31
CA ALA A 69 9.33 -2.71 9.20
C ALA A 69 9.71 -2.23 7.78
N MET A 70 9.13 -2.84 6.74
CA MET A 70 9.32 -2.39 5.36
C MET A 70 8.74 -1.01 5.09
N MET A 71 7.58 -0.69 5.68
CA MET A 71 6.99 0.63 5.58
C MET A 71 7.79 1.70 6.35
N ALA A 72 8.74 1.33 7.21
CA ALA A 72 9.67 2.29 7.79
C ALA A 72 10.77 2.73 6.80
N TYR A 73 11.08 1.94 5.77
CA TYR A 73 12.13 2.26 4.80
C TYR A 73 11.90 3.60 4.08
N PRO A 74 10.69 3.92 3.56
CA PRO A 74 10.42 5.23 2.95
C PRO A 74 10.60 6.45 3.85
N LEU A 75 10.69 6.28 5.18
CA LEU A 75 10.98 7.43 6.05
C LEU A 75 12.37 8.00 5.80
N THR A 76 13.29 7.24 5.20
CA THR A 76 14.59 7.75 4.75
C THR A 76 14.45 8.77 3.61
N PHE A 77 13.32 8.77 2.89
CA PHE A 77 13.05 9.72 1.81
C PHE A 77 12.75 11.13 2.32
N LEU A 78 12.39 11.27 3.61
CA LEU A 78 12.14 12.57 4.24
C LEU A 78 13.39 13.46 4.26
N ASP A 79 14.59 12.87 4.27
CA ASP A 79 15.83 13.61 4.00
C ASP A 79 16.04 13.67 2.48
N GLN A 80 15.57 14.75 1.86
CA GLN A 80 15.74 14.98 0.41
C GLN A 80 17.20 14.91 -0.03
N SER A 81 18.15 15.28 0.84
CA SER A 81 19.57 15.21 0.52
C SER A 81 20.05 13.76 0.42
N TRP A 82 19.51 12.88 1.25
CA TRP A 82 19.79 11.44 1.21
C TRP A 82 19.17 10.79 -0.02
N LEU A 83 17.91 11.13 -0.33
CA LEU A 83 17.20 10.60 -1.49
C LEU A 83 17.92 10.93 -2.81
N ILE A 84 18.35 12.17 -3.00
CA ILE A 84 19.07 12.58 -4.23
C ILE A 84 20.39 11.82 -4.39
N ARG A 85 21.10 11.57 -3.28
CA ARG A 85 22.39 10.82 -3.30
C ARG A 85 22.21 9.34 -3.63
N HIS A 86 21.06 8.75 -3.31
CA HIS A 86 20.82 7.30 -3.43
C HIS A 86 19.72 6.96 -4.44
N LEU A 87 19.25 7.93 -5.24
CA LEU A 87 18.10 7.74 -6.14
C LEU A 87 18.28 6.53 -7.07
N SER A 88 19.51 6.26 -7.51
CA SER A 88 19.83 5.12 -8.38
C SER A 88 19.73 3.76 -7.69
N THR A 89 19.89 3.69 -6.37
CA THR A 89 19.88 2.42 -5.62
C THR A 89 18.58 2.21 -4.86
N VAL A 90 17.86 3.27 -4.47
CA VAL A 90 16.63 3.18 -3.65
C VAL A 90 15.60 2.20 -4.18
N ALA A 91 15.35 2.21 -5.50
CA ALA A 91 14.40 1.28 -6.11
C ALA A 91 14.90 -0.16 -6.09
N ILE A 92 16.21 -0.36 -6.30
CA ILE A 92 16.85 -1.68 -6.26
C ILE A 92 16.81 -2.23 -4.83
N ASP A 93 17.24 -1.42 -3.86
CA ASP A 93 17.25 -1.77 -2.44
C ASP A 93 15.84 -2.15 -1.95
N ALA A 94 14.82 -1.39 -2.35
CA ALA A 94 13.42 -1.69 -2.02
C ALA A 94 12.97 -3.06 -2.58
N VAL A 95 13.32 -3.37 -3.84
CA VAL A 95 12.97 -4.64 -4.48
C VAL A 95 13.73 -5.81 -3.87
N GLU A 96 15.04 -5.68 -3.70
CA GLU A 96 15.90 -6.71 -3.12
C GLU A 96 15.50 -7.04 -1.69
N LEU A 97 15.28 -6.02 -0.87
CA LEU A 97 14.91 -6.19 0.54
C LEU A 97 13.52 -6.80 0.69
N THR A 98 12.54 -6.36 -0.11
CA THR A 98 11.21 -6.96 -0.12
C THR A 98 11.26 -8.41 -0.62
N GLY A 99 12.04 -8.69 -1.66
CA GLY A 99 12.28 -10.03 -2.20
C GLY A 99 12.89 -10.97 -1.16
N LEU A 100 13.95 -10.53 -0.49
CA LEU A 100 14.60 -11.27 0.58
C LEU A 100 13.62 -11.58 1.71
N PHE A 101 12.89 -10.58 2.23
CA PHE A 101 11.94 -10.82 3.32
C PHE A 101 10.74 -11.67 2.91
N ALA A 102 10.30 -11.60 1.65
CA ALA A 102 9.27 -12.48 1.14
C ALA A 102 9.73 -13.94 1.11
N ILE A 103 10.96 -14.19 0.65
CA ILE A 103 11.57 -15.53 0.65
C ILE A 103 11.72 -16.03 2.09
N LEU A 104 12.30 -15.22 2.98
CA LEU A 104 12.49 -15.59 4.38
C LEU A 104 11.16 -15.86 5.09
N LEU A 105 10.14 -15.02 4.86
CA LEU A 105 8.80 -15.23 5.40
C LEU A 105 8.22 -16.55 4.90
N ALA A 106 8.30 -16.83 3.59
CA ALA A 106 7.81 -18.09 3.02
C ALA A 106 8.53 -19.32 3.60
N VAL A 107 9.84 -19.25 3.76
CA VAL A 107 10.68 -20.35 4.30
C VAL A 107 10.39 -20.57 5.79
N VAL A 108 10.46 -19.52 6.61
CA VAL A 108 10.25 -19.61 8.08
C VAL A 108 8.84 -20.08 8.41
N THR A 109 7.85 -19.65 7.64
CA THR A 109 6.45 -20.02 7.87
C THR A 109 6.02 -21.30 7.15
N PHE A 110 6.88 -21.86 6.29
CA PHE A 110 6.55 -22.93 5.33
C PHE A 110 5.30 -22.63 4.51
N ARG A 111 5.10 -21.35 4.13
CA ARG A 111 3.91 -20.88 3.42
C ARG A 111 4.27 -19.87 2.33
N ALA A 112 4.44 -20.36 1.11
CA ALA A 112 4.70 -19.53 -0.06
C ALA A 112 3.66 -18.41 -0.26
N ARG A 113 2.38 -18.67 0.07
CA ARG A 113 1.31 -17.67 -0.01
C ARG A 113 1.60 -16.41 0.84
N LEU A 114 2.29 -16.54 1.98
CA LEU A 114 2.63 -15.37 2.80
C LEU A 114 3.76 -14.54 2.19
N GLY A 115 4.78 -15.18 1.64
CA GLY A 115 5.83 -14.48 0.90
C GLY A 115 5.29 -13.75 -0.33
N VAL A 116 4.43 -14.40 -1.12
CA VAL A 116 3.76 -13.78 -2.28
C VAL A 116 2.90 -12.60 -1.84
N GLY A 117 2.17 -12.73 -0.73
CA GLY A 117 1.38 -11.63 -0.16
C GLY A 117 2.23 -10.42 0.21
N LEU A 118 3.40 -10.66 0.82
CA LEU A 118 4.32 -9.58 1.17
C LEU A 118 4.77 -8.82 -0.09
N LEU A 119 5.17 -9.53 -1.16
CA LEU A 119 5.54 -8.88 -2.42
C LEU A 119 4.37 -8.10 -3.03
N TYR A 120 3.19 -8.70 -3.03
CA TYR A 120 1.98 -8.14 -3.61
C TYR A 120 1.53 -6.86 -2.90
N VAL A 121 1.75 -6.77 -1.59
CA VAL A 121 1.34 -5.61 -0.78
C VAL A 121 2.43 -4.53 -0.72
N VAL A 122 3.66 -4.93 -0.40
CA VAL A 122 4.76 -3.99 -0.10
C VAL A 122 5.27 -3.30 -1.35
N LEU A 123 5.47 -4.02 -2.46
CA LEU A 123 6.06 -3.40 -3.67
C LEU A 123 5.17 -2.28 -4.23
N PRO A 124 3.85 -2.45 -4.42
CA PRO A 124 3.00 -1.36 -4.89
C PRO A 124 2.91 -0.21 -3.89
N ALA A 125 2.86 -0.49 -2.58
CA ALA A 125 2.84 0.55 -1.55
C ALA A 125 4.12 1.41 -1.57
N LEU A 126 5.30 0.78 -1.63
CA LEU A 126 6.58 1.47 -1.77
C LEU A 126 6.65 2.27 -3.07
N SER A 127 6.17 1.70 -4.18
CA SER A 127 6.14 2.36 -5.49
C SER A 127 5.30 3.64 -5.47
N LEU A 128 4.15 3.60 -4.79
CA LEU A 128 3.25 4.75 -4.69
C LEU A 128 3.87 5.89 -3.87
N ILE A 129 4.53 5.55 -2.75
CA ILE A 129 5.26 6.54 -1.94
C ILE A 129 6.44 7.12 -2.73
N PHE A 130 7.22 6.27 -3.39
CA PHE A 130 8.33 6.70 -4.25
C PHE A 130 7.87 7.66 -5.35
N LEU A 131 6.77 7.34 -6.03
CA LEU A 131 6.20 8.17 -7.09
C LEU A 131 5.81 9.56 -6.57
N ARG A 132 5.26 9.63 -5.35
CA ARG A 132 4.84 10.89 -4.73
C ARG A 132 6.00 11.80 -4.33
N GLU A 133 7.19 11.26 -4.11
CA GLU A 133 8.40 12.02 -3.75
C GLU A 133 9.22 12.50 -4.97
N GLN A 134 8.77 12.22 -6.20
CA GLN A 134 9.38 12.77 -7.41
C GLN A 134 9.06 14.26 -7.59
N VAL A 135 9.80 14.96 -8.46
CA VAL A 135 9.63 16.41 -8.74
C VAL A 135 8.17 16.77 -9.04
N GLU A 136 7.49 15.99 -9.89
CA GLU A 136 6.07 16.16 -10.24
C GLU A 136 5.18 15.09 -9.56
N GLY A 137 5.58 14.66 -8.36
CA GLY A 137 5.05 13.45 -7.72
C GLY A 137 3.56 13.50 -7.39
N LEU A 138 2.99 14.69 -7.12
CA LEU A 138 1.54 14.85 -6.96
C LEU A 138 0.79 14.50 -8.24
N GLY A 139 1.20 15.08 -9.37
CA GLY A 139 0.56 14.86 -10.67
C GLY A 139 0.74 13.42 -11.15
N LEU A 140 1.95 12.88 -11.00
CA LEU A 140 2.23 11.48 -11.35
C LEU A 140 1.37 10.50 -10.55
N THR A 141 1.32 10.67 -9.24
CA THR A 141 0.55 9.78 -8.36
C THR A 141 -0.95 9.92 -8.60
N LEU A 142 -1.46 11.15 -8.77
CA LEU A 142 -2.87 11.38 -9.10
C LEU A 142 -3.23 10.76 -10.44
N PHE A 143 -2.37 10.90 -11.46
CA PHE A 143 -2.56 10.27 -12.76
C PHE A 143 -2.65 8.75 -12.64
N THR A 144 -1.75 8.11 -11.89
CA THR A 144 -1.80 6.67 -11.63
C THR A 144 -3.11 6.25 -10.95
N LEU A 145 -3.56 6.97 -9.93
CA LEU A 145 -4.83 6.67 -9.25
C LEU A 145 -6.04 6.83 -10.17
N VAL A 146 -6.09 7.91 -10.95
CA VAL A 146 -7.17 8.17 -11.91
C VAL A 146 -7.22 7.09 -12.99
N VAL A 147 -6.06 6.66 -13.51
CA VAL A 147 -6.00 5.55 -14.48
C VAL A 147 -6.58 4.28 -13.87
N ILE A 148 -6.16 3.91 -12.65
CA ILE A 148 -6.66 2.71 -11.97
C ILE A 148 -8.18 2.80 -11.77
N TRP A 149 -8.68 3.90 -11.20
CA TRP A 149 -10.12 4.10 -10.98
C TRP A 149 -10.92 4.09 -12.29
N ALA A 150 -10.42 4.76 -13.32
CA ALA A 150 -11.07 4.79 -14.63
C ALA A 150 -11.09 3.40 -15.27
N THR A 151 -10.01 2.62 -15.15
CA THR A 151 -9.98 1.23 -15.67
C THR A 151 -10.91 0.30 -14.91
N ASP A 152 -11.03 0.45 -13.59
CA ASP A 152 -11.90 -0.40 -12.75
C ASP A 152 -13.39 -0.08 -13.01
N ILE A 153 -13.75 1.21 -13.08
CA ILE A 153 -15.10 1.65 -13.47
C ILE A 153 -15.40 1.27 -14.92
N GLY A 154 -14.44 1.47 -15.82
CA GLY A 154 -14.58 1.17 -17.24
C GLY A 154 -14.75 -0.33 -17.51
N ALA A 155 -14.06 -1.20 -16.77
CA ALA A 155 -14.17 -2.66 -16.92
C ALA A 155 -15.54 -3.21 -16.49
N TYR A 156 -16.34 -2.43 -15.74
CA TYR A 156 -17.69 -2.81 -15.36
C TYR A 156 -18.72 -2.63 -16.48
N PHE A 157 -18.48 -1.71 -17.42
CA PHE A 157 -19.41 -1.35 -18.51
C PHE A 157 -18.96 -1.91 -19.86
#